data_AF-A0A7J8FCH4-F1
#
_entry.id   AF-A0A7J8FCH4-F1
#
_cell.length_a   1.000
_cell.length_b   1.000
_cell.length_c   1.000
_cell.angle_alpha   90.00
_cell.angle_beta   90.00
_cell.angle_gamma   90.00
#
_symmetry.space_group_name_H-M   'P 1'
#
loop_
_entity.id
_entity.type
_entity.pdbx_description
1 polymer ?
#
loop_
_entity_poly.entity_id
_entity_poly.type
_entity_poly.pdbx_seq_one_letter_code
_entity_poly.pdbx_strand_id
1 'polypeptide(L)'
;MHHIRSARRRGSSAMRPTTRLKAGAQMKESAEKNLQAKNLPLDVAIECLTLRDSRRDIDVVKDPVEEELHKEVEAIDATKKALQQKISQAFEKLCLLQEVRQQLNSDHRDKMETLDIDRGCLSLNLKSPNISLKINPTRVPDK
;
A
#
# COMPACT_ATOMS: atom_id res chain seq x y z
N MET A 1 -37.99 35.15 7.78
CA MET A 1 -38.35 33.91 7.05
C MET A 1 -37.47 33.86 5.81
N HIS A 2 -36.58 32.92 5.50
CA HIS A 2 -36.26 31.58 6.00
C HIS A 2 -34.73 31.41 5.99
N HIS A 3 -34.20 30.81 7.06
CA HIS A 3 -32.89 30.18 7.08
C HIS A 3 -32.86 28.99 6.13
N ILE A 4 -31.85 28.91 5.25
CA ILE A 4 -31.41 27.63 4.70
C ILE A 4 -29.93 27.47 5.04
N ARG A 5 -29.71 26.81 6.18
CA ARG A 5 -28.46 26.11 6.50
C ARG A 5 -28.40 24.88 5.59
N SER A 6 -27.62 24.89 4.52
CA SER A 6 -27.35 23.69 3.73
C SER A 6 -26.02 23.05 4.13
N ALA A 7 -26.14 22.09 5.04
CA ALA A 7 -25.38 20.84 5.10
C ALA A 7 -23.85 20.90 4.96
N ARG A 8 -23.19 21.06 6.12
CA ARG A 8 -21.88 20.45 6.38
C ARG A 8 -22.02 18.93 6.18
N ARG A 9 -21.62 18.40 5.02
CA ARG A 9 -21.48 16.95 4.79
C ARG A 9 -20.34 16.42 5.68
N ARG A 10 -20.64 16.15 6.94
CA ARG A 10 -19.85 15.26 7.81
C ARG A 10 -20.36 13.85 7.60
N GLY A 11 -19.44 12.93 7.30
CA GLY A 11 -19.66 11.50 7.42
C GLY A 11 -19.82 10.77 6.09
N SER A 12 -18.69 10.45 5.45
CA SER A 12 -18.55 9.13 4.84
C SER A 12 -17.25 8.56 5.37
N SER A 13 -17.37 7.55 6.23
CA SER A 13 -16.26 6.74 6.75
C SER A 13 -15.72 5.82 5.65
N ALA A 14 -15.45 6.37 4.47
CA ALA A 14 -14.67 5.71 3.45
C ALA A 14 -13.21 5.99 3.81
N MET A 15 -12.55 5.02 4.42
CA MET A 15 -11.14 5.10 4.79
C MET A 15 -10.36 5.62 3.58
N ARG A 16 -9.83 6.85 3.68
CA ARG A 16 -9.15 7.54 2.59
C ARG A 16 -8.07 6.60 2.02
N PRO A 17 -7.84 6.55 0.70
CA PRO A 17 -6.81 5.68 0.11
C PRO A 17 -5.44 5.85 0.76
N THR A 18 -5.14 7.06 1.23
CA THR A 18 -3.94 7.40 2.00
C THR A 18 -3.84 6.70 3.35
N THR A 19 -4.97 6.46 4.03
CA THR A 19 -5.02 5.78 5.33
C THR A 19 -4.74 4.29 5.17
N ARG A 20 -5.25 3.64 4.11
CA ARG A 20 -4.98 2.22 3.84
C ARG A 20 -3.51 1.95 3.50
N LEU A 21 -2.92 2.82 2.69
CA LEU A 21 -1.48 2.75 2.37
C LEU A 21 -0.61 2.91 3.61
N LYS A 22 -0.93 3.88 4.48
CA LYS A 22 -0.22 4.07 5.75
C LYS A 22 -0.37 2.85 6.67
N ALA A 23 -1.59 2.33 6.82
CA ALA A 23 -1.83 1.14 7.62
C ALA A 23 -1.08 -0.10 7.07
N GLY A 24 -1.07 -0.29 5.75
CA GLY A 24 -0.32 -1.37 5.10
C GLY A 24 1.19 -1.27 5.37
N ALA A 25 1.75 -0.07 5.28
CA ALA A 25 3.17 0.17 5.55
C ALA A 25 3.52 -0.10 7.03
N GLN A 26 2.69 0.36 7.97
CA GLN A 26 2.86 0.09 9.40
C GLN A 26 2.78 -1.40 9.72
N MET A 27 1.84 -2.14 9.12
CA MET A 27 1.74 -3.59 9.30
C MET A 27 2.98 -4.32 8.78
N LYS A 28 3.50 -3.92 7.62
CA LYS A 28 4.75 -4.47 7.06
C LYS A 28 5.92 -4.21 8.02
N GLU A 29 6.11 -2.96 8.44
CA GLU A 29 7.19 -2.54 9.34
C GLU A 29 7.12 -3.28 10.69
N SER A 30 5.93 -3.41 11.27
CA SER A 30 5.74 -4.17 12.51
C SER A 30 6.08 -5.65 12.34
N ALA A 31 5.73 -6.26 11.19
CA ALA A 31 6.10 -7.63 10.90
C ALA A 31 7.62 -7.81 10.73
N GLU A 32 8.31 -6.85 10.10
CA GLU A 32 9.77 -6.84 9.97
C GLU A 32 10.46 -6.72 11.32
N LYS A 33 9.99 -5.82 12.19
CA LYS A 33 10.48 -5.69 13.58
C LYS A 33 10.28 -6.99 14.36
N ASN A 34 9.12 -7.61 14.25
CA ASN A 34 8.84 -8.89 14.90
C ASN A 34 9.75 -10.01 14.36
N LEU A 35 10.06 -10.02 13.06
CA LEU A 35 10.97 -10.99 12.45
C LEU A 35 12.39 -10.81 13.00
N GLN A 36 12.87 -9.57 13.10
CA GLN A 36 14.18 -9.27 13.68
C GLN A 36 14.26 -9.66 15.16
N ALA A 37 13.20 -9.39 15.93
CA ALA A 37 13.11 -9.75 17.34
C ALA A 37 13.20 -11.27 17.59
N LYS A 38 12.95 -12.11 16.58
CA LYS A 38 13.11 -13.58 16.67
C LYS A 38 14.53 -14.08 16.44
N ASN A 39 15.46 -13.24 16.01
CA ASN A 39 16.85 -13.65 15.79
C ASN A 39 17.57 -13.96 17.11
N LEU A 40 17.53 -13.03 18.08
CA LEU A 40 18.21 -13.24 19.36
C LEU A 40 17.74 -14.52 20.10
N PRO A 41 16.43 -14.78 20.26
CA PRO A 41 15.97 -16.03 20.86
C PRO A 41 16.41 -17.29 20.11
N LEU A 42 16.47 -17.24 18.78
CA LEU A 42 16.96 -18.35 17.97
C LEU A 42 18.44 -18.62 18.23
N ASP A 43 19.27 -17.56 18.23
CA ASP A 43 20.71 -17.67 18.46
C ASP A 43 20.99 -18.26 19.85
N VAL A 44 20.25 -17.81 20.87
CA VAL A 44 20.35 -18.35 22.24
C VAL A 44 19.95 -19.82 22.31
N ALA A 45 18.85 -20.22 21.65
CA ALA A 45 18.42 -21.61 21.63
C ALA A 45 19.46 -22.52 20.95
N ILE A 46 20.05 -22.08 19.84
CA ILE A 46 21.12 -22.79 19.12
C ILE A 46 22.39 -22.88 19.97
N GLU A 47 22.80 -21.79 20.63
CA GLU A 47 23.95 -21.79 21.55
C GLU A 47 23.73 -22.79 22.69
N CYS A 48 22.53 -22.81 23.27
CA CYS A 48 22.17 -23.74 24.34
C CYS A 48 22.18 -25.21 23.89
N LEU A 49 21.79 -25.51 22.64
CA LEU A 49 21.95 -26.84 22.04
C LEU A 49 23.43 -27.19 21.85
N THR A 50 24.21 -26.25 21.30
CA THR A 50 25.66 -26.43 21.06
C THR A 50 26.42 -26.73 22.36
N LEU A 51 26.07 -26.06 23.45
CA LEU A 51 26.65 -26.32 24.78
C LEU A 51 26.27 -27.70 25.32
N ARG A 52 25.04 -28.17 25.05
CA ARG A 52 24.61 -29.53 25.43
C ARG A 52 25.33 -30.60 24.62
N ASP A 53 25.48 -30.40 23.31
CA ASP A 53 26.22 -31.29 22.41
C ASP A 53 27.70 -31.43 22.81
N SER A 54 28.23 -30.45 23.54
CA SER A 54 29.61 -30.43 24.01
C SER A 54 29.86 -31.25 25.28
N ARG A 55 28.81 -31.81 25.92
CA ARG A 55 28.92 -32.63 27.14
C ARG A 55 29.72 -33.91 26.89
N ARG A 56 30.45 -34.39 27.90
CA ARG A 56 31.32 -35.57 27.80
C ARG A 56 31.14 -36.50 29.01
N ASP A 57 31.61 -37.73 28.85
CA ASP A 57 31.65 -38.75 29.91
C ASP A 57 30.29 -38.99 30.58
N ILE A 58 30.20 -38.81 31.90
CA ILE A 58 28.98 -39.08 32.69
C ILE A 58 27.82 -38.10 32.39
N ASP A 59 28.10 -36.98 31.73
CA ASP A 59 27.12 -35.94 31.39
C ASP A 59 26.47 -36.15 30.00
N VAL A 60 26.80 -37.23 29.30
CA VAL A 60 26.13 -37.63 28.04
C VAL A 60 24.75 -38.20 28.36
N VAL A 61 23.81 -37.29 28.60
CA VAL A 61 22.43 -37.60 28.96
C VAL A 61 21.50 -36.85 28.01
N LYS A 62 20.58 -37.59 27.39
CA LYS A 62 19.42 -36.98 26.73
C LYS A 62 18.47 -36.46 27.80
N ASP A 63 18.45 -35.15 27.97
CA ASP A 63 17.60 -34.49 28.94
C ASP A 63 16.34 -33.91 28.27
N PRO A 64 15.20 -33.82 28.97
CA PRO A 64 13.97 -33.27 28.41
C PRO A 64 14.11 -31.82 27.95
N VAL A 65 15.11 -31.07 28.42
CA VAL A 65 15.31 -29.68 28.00
C VAL A 65 15.92 -29.61 26.60
N GLU A 66 16.75 -30.58 26.20
CA GLU A 66 17.25 -30.70 24.82
C GLU A 66 16.08 -30.88 23.83
N GLU A 67 15.11 -31.73 24.17
CA GLU A 67 13.91 -31.94 23.35
C GLU A 67 13.07 -30.65 23.22
N GLU A 68 12.86 -29.94 24.34
CA GLU A 68 12.13 -28.68 24.33
C GLU A 68 12.87 -27.57 23.57
N LEU A 69 14.21 -27.52 23.61
CA LEU A 69 14.99 -26.57 22.80
C LEU A 69 14.85 -26.84 21.31
N HIS A 70 14.85 -28.11 20.87
CA HIS A 70 14.58 -28.42 19.47
C HIS A 70 13.17 -27.97 19.04
N LYS A 71 12.15 -28.20 19.88
CA LYS A 71 10.80 -27.70 19.63
C LYS A 71 10.75 -26.17 19.57
N GLU A 72 11.50 -25.48 20.43
CA GLU A 72 11.61 -24.03 20.44
C GLU A 72 12.22 -23.51 19.13
N VAL A 73 13.33 -24.09 18.67
CA VAL A 73 13.97 -23.75 17.39
C VAL A 73 12.99 -23.92 16.23
N GLU A 74 12.32 -25.08 16.14
CA GLU A 74 11.33 -25.35 15.10
C GLU A 74 10.17 -24.34 15.13
N ALA A 75 9.66 -24.01 16.31
CA ALA A 75 8.58 -23.05 16.48
C ALA A 75 9.00 -21.62 16.09
N ILE A 76 10.22 -21.21 16.44
CA ILE A 76 10.77 -19.91 16.05
C ILE A 76 10.93 -19.85 14.53
N ASP A 77 11.47 -20.88 13.89
CA ASP A 77 11.65 -20.92 12.44
C ASP A 77 10.33 -20.93 11.68
N ALA A 78 9.33 -21.69 12.16
CA ALA A 78 7.98 -21.66 11.62
C ALA A 78 7.38 -20.24 11.70
N THR A 79 7.59 -19.56 12.84
CA THR A 79 7.14 -18.18 13.04
C THR A 79 7.86 -17.21 12.11
N LYS A 80 9.18 -17.34 11.93
CA LYS A 80 9.98 -16.52 11.01
C LYS A 80 9.49 -16.66 9.57
N LYS A 81 9.25 -17.90 9.10
CA LYS A 81 8.69 -18.19 7.77
C LYS A 81 7.32 -17.55 7.58
N ALA A 82 6.43 -17.67 8.57
CA ALA A 82 5.10 -17.06 8.52
C ALA A 82 5.17 -15.52 8.48
N LEU A 83 6.08 -14.90 9.23
CA LEU A 83 6.32 -13.46 9.20
C LEU A 83 6.86 -13.00 7.85
N GLN A 84 7.84 -13.70 7.28
CA GLN A 84 8.37 -13.41 5.95
C GLN A 84 7.27 -13.47 4.87
N GLN A 85 6.44 -14.50 4.90
CA GLN A 85 5.31 -14.61 3.97
C GLN A 85 4.33 -13.43 4.11
N LYS A 86 4.01 -13.02 5.36
CA LYS A 86 3.16 -11.86 5.62
C LYS A 86 3.78 -10.55 5.12
N ILE A 87 5.10 -10.39 5.26
CA ILE A 87 5.83 -9.21 4.76
C ILE A 87 5.71 -9.13 3.23
N SER A 88 5.95 -10.24 2.52
CA SER A 88 5.82 -10.29 1.06
C SER A 88 4.40 -9.96 0.60
N GLN A 89 3.38 -10.59 1.21
CA GLN A 89 1.98 -10.32 0.89
C GLN A 89 1.57 -8.86 1.17
N ALA A 90 2.06 -8.28 2.28
CA ALA A 90 1.81 -6.88 2.61
C ALA A 90 2.48 -5.93 1.60
N PHE A 91 3.69 -6.27 1.15
CA PHE A 91 4.42 -5.51 0.14
C PHE A 91 3.72 -5.52 -1.21
N GLU A 92 3.30 -6.69 -1.71
CA GLU A 92 2.54 -6.82 -2.96
C GLU A 92 1.26 -5.97 -2.93
N LYS A 93 0.49 -6.05 -1.84
CA LYS A 93 -0.71 -5.24 -1.64
C LYS A 93 -0.42 -3.74 -1.63
N LEU A 94 0.71 -3.33 -1.07
CA LEU A 94 1.13 -1.93 -1.07
C LEU A 94 1.42 -1.43 -2.49
N CYS A 95 2.14 -2.21 -3.30
CA CYS A 95 2.41 -1.89 -4.70
C CYS A 95 1.10 -1.70 -5.47
N LEU A 96 0.20 -2.68 -5.41
CA LEU A 96 -1.11 -2.60 -6.09
C LEU A 96 -1.92 -1.37 -5.66
N LEU A 97 -1.98 -1.08 -4.36
CA LEU A 97 -2.70 0.10 -3.86
C LEU A 97 -2.06 1.42 -4.31
N GLN A 98 -0.74 1.45 -4.49
CA GLN A 98 -0.03 2.63 -4.99
C GLN A 98 -0.33 2.86 -6.48
N GLU A 99 -0.32 1.80 -7.28
CA GLU A 99 -0.68 1.85 -8.70
C GLU A 99 -2.11 2.33 -8.90
N VAL A 100 -3.08 1.71 -8.21
CA VAL A 100 -4.49 2.12 -8.28
C VAL A 100 -4.67 3.58 -7.89
N ARG A 101 -3.94 4.06 -6.87
CA ARG A 101 -3.98 5.46 -6.47
C ARG A 101 -3.43 6.39 -7.56
N GLN A 102 -2.33 6.01 -8.21
CA GLN A 102 -1.75 6.80 -9.31
C GLN A 102 -2.72 6.87 -10.50
N GLN A 103 -3.32 5.74 -10.87
CA GLN A 103 -4.31 5.69 -11.95
C GLN A 103 -5.51 6.60 -11.66
N LEU A 104 -6.11 6.47 -10.47
CA LEU A 104 -7.25 7.31 -10.07
C LEU A 104 -6.92 8.81 -10.07
N ASN A 105 -5.69 9.18 -9.70
CA ASN A 105 -5.26 10.57 -9.72
C ASN A 105 -5.09 11.10 -11.16
N SER A 106 -4.61 10.27 -12.09
CA SER A 106 -4.57 10.62 -13.51
C SER A 106 -5.98 10.75 -14.07
N ASP A 107 -6.84 9.75 -13.89
CA ASP A 107 -8.23 9.81 -14.37
C ASP A 107 -8.99 11.04 -13.83
N HIS A 108 -8.73 11.41 -12.57
CA HIS A 108 -9.30 12.61 -11.98
C HIS A 108 -8.79 13.88 -12.68
N ARG A 109 -7.50 13.97 -12.97
CA ARG A 109 -6.89 15.10 -13.68
C ARG A 109 -7.48 15.25 -15.07
N ASP A 110 -7.57 14.16 -15.81
CA ASP A 110 -8.10 14.14 -17.18
C ASP A 110 -9.57 14.58 -17.21
N LYS A 111 -10.37 14.16 -16.21
CA LYS A 111 -11.75 14.64 -16.04
C LYS A 111 -11.82 16.13 -15.75
N MET A 112 -10.90 16.67 -14.95
CA MET A 112 -10.85 18.12 -14.68
C MET A 112 -10.47 18.90 -15.93
N GLU A 113 -9.47 18.43 -16.68
CA GLU A 113 -9.08 19.05 -17.95
C GLU A 113 -10.21 19.04 -18.97
N THR A 114 -10.89 17.90 -19.14
CA THR A 114 -12.06 17.79 -20.03
C THR A 114 -13.16 18.77 -19.64
N LEU A 115 -13.46 18.88 -18.34
CA LEU A 115 -14.46 19.82 -17.84
C LEU A 115 -14.07 21.28 -18.06
N ASP A 116 -12.78 21.61 -17.96
CA ASP A 116 -12.30 22.97 -18.21
C ASP A 116 -12.35 23.31 -19.71
N ILE A 117 -12.08 22.35 -20.59
CA ILE A 117 -12.30 22.48 -22.03
C ILE A 117 -13.79 22.71 -22.32
N ASP A 118 -14.68 21.89 -21.77
CA ASP A 118 -16.14 22.01 -21.97
C ASP A 118 -16.66 23.38 -21.49
N ARG A 119 -16.16 23.86 -20.34
CA ARG A 119 -16.46 25.22 -19.85
C ARG A 119 -15.94 26.29 -20.81
N GLY A 120 -14.74 26.11 -21.34
CA GLY A 120 -14.17 26.96 -22.38
C GLY A 120 -15.10 27.04 -23.60
N CYS A 121 -15.48 25.89 -24.16
CA CYS A 121 -16.39 25.78 -25.30
C CYS A 121 -17.76 26.41 -25.02
N LEU A 122 -18.34 26.18 -23.84
CA LEU A 122 -19.61 26.77 -23.44
C LEU A 122 -19.54 28.30 -23.35
N SER A 123 -18.39 28.86 -23.01
CA SER A 123 -18.19 30.32 -22.89
C SER A 123 -18.04 31.03 -24.25
N LEU A 124 -17.83 30.27 -25.34
CA LEU A 124 -17.70 30.84 -26.69
C LEU A 124 -19.05 31.34 -27.20
N ASN A 125 -19.05 32.54 -27.78
CA ASN A 125 -20.18 33.15 -28.46
C ASN A 125 -19.70 33.81 -29.75
N LEU A 126 -20.61 34.28 -30.62
CA LEU A 126 -20.28 34.89 -31.93
C LEU A 126 -19.36 36.13 -31.87
N LYS A 127 -19.12 36.70 -30.68
CA LYS A 127 -18.21 37.83 -30.44
C LYS A 127 -16.91 37.42 -29.76
N SER A 128 -16.68 36.13 -29.52
CA SER A 128 -15.43 35.64 -28.93
C SER A 128 -14.25 35.95 -29.85
N PRO A 129 -13.07 36.27 -29.30
CA PRO A 129 -11.85 36.42 -30.11
C PRO A 129 -11.48 35.07 -30.75
N ASN A 130 -10.80 35.10 -31.91
CA ASN A 130 -10.35 33.92 -32.68
C ASN A 130 -11.42 33.03 -33.34
N ILE A 131 -12.69 33.43 -33.37
CA ILE A 131 -13.69 32.83 -34.27
C ILE A 131 -13.86 33.69 -35.53
N SER A 132 -13.38 33.20 -36.66
CA SER A 132 -13.61 33.84 -37.97
C SER A 132 -14.82 33.20 -38.64
N LEU A 133 -15.93 33.93 -38.74
CA LEU A 133 -17.08 33.48 -39.53
C LEU A 133 -16.76 33.66 -41.02
N LYS A 134 -16.30 32.59 -41.68
CA LYS A 134 -16.13 32.63 -43.14
C LYS A 134 -17.50 32.58 -43.81
N ILE A 135 -17.87 33.66 -44.48
CA ILE A 135 -19.04 33.70 -45.35
C ILE A 135 -18.74 32.80 -46.56
N ASN A 136 -19.58 31.78 -46.78
CA ASN A 136 -19.45 30.73 -47.81
C ASN A 136 -18.23 29.79 -47.66
N PRO A 137 -18.22 28.90 -46.64
CA PRO A 137 -17.09 27.99 -46.36
C PRO A 137 -16.87 26.95 -47.46
N THR A 138 -17.86 26.72 -48.33
CA THR A 138 -17.83 25.75 -49.43
C THR A 138 -17.47 26.37 -50.79
N ARG A 139 -17.17 27.68 -50.85
CA ARG A 139 -16.82 28.32 -52.13
C ARG A 139 -15.44 27.85 -52.59
N VAL A 140 -15.41 27.09 -53.68
CA VAL A 140 -14.18 26.79 -54.42
C VAL A 140 -13.92 27.95 -55.40
N PRO A 141 -12.74 28.59 -55.39
CA PRO A 141 -12.42 29.66 -56.34
C PRO A 141 -12.28 29.10 -57.76
N ASP A 142 -12.85 29.78 -58.74
CA ASP A 142 -12.68 29.45 -60.17
C ASP A 142 -11.24 29.73 -60.61
N LYS A 143 -10.68 28.85 -61.45
CA LYS A 143 -9.30 28.89 -61.94
C LYS A 143 -9.03 30.04 -62.89
#